data_AF-A0A3N5FCY0-F1
#
_entry.id   AF-A0A3N5FCY0-F1
#
_cell.length_a   1.000
_cell.length_b   1.000
_cell.length_c   1.000
_cell.angle_alpha   90.00
_cell.angle_beta   90.00
_cell.angle_gamma   90.00
#
_symmetry.space_group_name_H-M   'P 1'
#
loop_
_entity.id
_entity.type
_entity.pdbx_description
1 polymer ?
#
loop_
_entity_poly.entity_id
_entity_poly.type
_entity_poly.pdbx_seq_one_letter_code
_entity_poly.pdbx_strand_id
1 'polypeptide(L)'
;MPELTVRVCDVAIRLAADDARFIAAARNRYAPFAAKATPDLALDLELVVKKMRPYRDEPRVVWDGRAGRIERHDLELDLAPGVGRARVVRGLSPLDSVLRVALSFELVKRGGFLCHSAAVDGWLFPGVSGAGKSTLGRSAPKKRLLADELVGVVGDRLWGTPFRGDFLPGKNPATRTLEAILLLDRR
;
A
#
# COMPACT_ATOMS: atom_id res chain seq x y z
N MET A 1 0.00 18.13 16.14
CA MET A 1 0.01 17.87 14.68
C MET A 1 -1.10 16.87 14.38
N PRO A 2 -2.01 17.12 13.42
CA PRO A 2 -3.04 16.17 13.01
C PRO A 2 -2.45 14.83 12.56
N GLU A 3 -3.10 13.71 12.92
CA GLU A 3 -2.60 12.37 12.60
C GLU A 3 -3.70 11.34 12.28
N LEU A 4 -3.26 10.23 11.69
CA LEU A 4 -4.04 9.05 11.35
C LEU A 4 -3.16 7.81 11.46
N THR A 5 -3.61 6.78 12.18
CA THR A 5 -3.00 5.45 12.11
C THR A 5 -3.84 4.55 11.21
N VAL A 6 -3.19 3.91 10.24
CA VAL A 6 -3.78 2.86 9.40
C VAL A 6 -3.09 1.54 9.72
N ARG A 7 -3.83 0.43 9.69
CA ARG A 7 -3.26 -0.91 9.81
C ARG A 7 -3.50 -1.69 8.54
N VAL A 8 -2.43 -2.05 7.85
CA VAL A 8 -2.46 -2.78 6.57
C VAL A 8 -1.51 -3.96 6.69
N CYS A 9 -1.97 -5.17 6.35
CA CYS A 9 -1.17 -6.41 6.47
C CYS A 9 -0.58 -6.61 7.89
N ASP A 10 -1.36 -6.25 8.91
CA ASP A 10 -0.96 -6.23 10.32
C ASP A 10 0.23 -5.32 10.66
N VAL A 11 0.53 -4.35 9.80
CA VAL A 11 1.48 -3.26 10.05
C VAL A 11 0.70 -1.98 10.34
N ALA A 12 0.85 -1.44 11.54
CA ALA A 12 0.31 -0.14 11.94
C ALA A 12 1.26 0.99 11.52
N ILE A 13 0.80 1.85 10.60
CA ILE A 13 1.54 3.01 10.12
C ILE A 13 0.82 4.27 10.58
N ARG A 14 1.48 5.10 11.38
CA ARG A 14 1.00 6.44 11.75
C ARG A 14 1.47 7.43 10.69
N LEU A 15 0.55 8.27 10.24
CA LEU A 15 0.77 9.40 9.36
C LEU A 15 0.47 10.68 10.13
N ALA A 16 1.38 11.65 10.15
CA ALA A 16 1.09 12.99 10.65
C ALA A 16 1.59 14.06 9.70
N ALA A 17 0.85 15.15 9.60
CA ALA A 17 1.15 16.28 8.74
C ALA A 17 0.61 17.56 9.39
N ASP A 18 1.24 18.70 9.14
CA ASP A 18 0.72 20.01 9.56
C ASP A 18 -0.38 20.53 8.62
N ASP A 19 -1.35 19.67 8.32
CA ASP A 19 -2.53 20.01 7.51
C ASP A 19 -3.72 19.11 7.89
N ALA A 20 -4.63 19.66 8.70
CA ALA A 20 -5.79 18.93 9.19
C ALA A 20 -6.75 18.49 8.07
N ARG A 21 -6.86 19.26 6.98
CA ARG A 21 -7.74 18.93 5.85
C ARG A 21 -7.18 17.74 5.07
N PHE A 22 -5.86 17.71 4.88
CA PHE A 22 -5.17 16.59 4.27
C PHE A 22 -5.33 15.30 5.11
N ILE A 23 -5.11 15.38 6.42
CA ILE A 23 -5.29 14.22 7.31
C ILE A 23 -6.76 13.76 7.35
N ALA A 24 -7.73 14.67 7.32
CA ALA A 24 -9.14 14.31 7.21
C ALA A 24 -9.46 13.61 5.87
N ALA A 25 -8.91 14.09 4.75
CA ALA A 25 -9.06 13.45 3.45
C ALA A 25 -8.40 12.05 3.43
N ALA A 26 -7.21 11.90 4.01
CA ALA A 26 -6.55 10.61 4.17
C ALA A 26 -7.38 9.66 5.04
N ARG A 27 -7.96 10.15 6.13
CA ARG A 27 -8.84 9.36 7.01
C ARG A 27 -10.07 8.85 6.26
N ASN A 28 -10.68 9.68 5.41
CA ASN A 28 -11.79 9.25 4.56
C ASN A 28 -11.35 8.21 3.52
N ARG A 29 -10.17 8.40 2.91
CA ARG A 29 -9.60 7.49 1.90
C ARG A 29 -9.25 6.11 2.46
N TYR A 30 -8.77 6.05 3.71
CA TYR A 30 -8.33 4.83 4.39
C TYR A 30 -9.25 4.40 5.54
N ALA A 31 -10.47 4.92 5.63
CA ALA A 31 -11.38 4.66 6.75
C ALA A 31 -11.52 3.15 7.11
N PRO A 32 -11.61 2.21 6.13
CA PRO A 32 -11.69 0.78 6.43
C PRO A 32 -10.43 0.18 7.07
N PHE A 33 -9.29 0.85 6.95
CA PHE A 33 -8.00 0.45 7.51
C PHE A 33 -7.59 1.30 8.72
N ALA A 34 -8.40 2.28 9.11
CA ALA A 34 -8.11 3.12 10.27
C ALA A 34 -8.07 2.27 11.55
N ALA A 35 -7.06 2.48 12.39
CA ALA A 35 -6.86 1.70 13.61
C ALA A 35 -6.46 2.60 14.78
N LYS A 36 -6.77 2.15 16.00
CA LYS A 36 -6.18 2.65 17.24
C LYS A 36 -5.15 1.61 17.69
N ALA A 37 -3.88 1.83 17.33
CA ALA A 37 -2.79 0.93 17.63
C ALA A 37 -1.48 1.72 17.80
N THR A 38 -0.55 1.16 18.57
CA THR A 38 0.84 1.63 18.57
C THR A 38 1.43 1.44 17.18
N PRO A 39 2.04 2.46 16.56
CA PRO A 39 2.59 2.33 15.22
C PRO A 39 3.85 1.45 15.23
N ASP A 40 3.91 0.53 14.27
CA ASP A 40 5.15 -0.14 13.87
C ASP A 40 6.07 0.81 13.11
N LEU A 41 5.48 1.78 12.40
CA LEU A 41 6.18 2.82 11.66
C LEU A 41 5.45 4.16 11.80
N ALA A 42 6.18 5.17 12.28
CA ALA A 42 5.70 6.53 12.44
C ALA A 42 6.26 7.43 11.33
N LEU A 43 5.39 7.92 10.44
CA LEU A 43 5.76 8.79 9.32
C LEU A 43 5.31 10.24 9.54
N ASP A 44 6.27 11.15 9.54
CA ASP A 44 6.02 12.59 9.49
C ASP A 44 6.07 13.08 8.04
N LEU A 45 5.03 13.79 7.63
CA LEU A 45 4.81 14.22 6.26
C LEU A 45 4.95 15.75 6.16
N GLU A 46 5.88 16.18 5.31
CA GLU A 46 5.97 17.55 4.82
C GLU A 46 5.27 17.63 3.46
N LEU A 47 4.18 18.40 3.40
CA LEU A 47 3.40 18.55 2.17
C LEU A 47 3.97 19.68 1.31
N VAL A 48 4.29 19.38 0.05
CA VAL A 48 4.77 20.36 -0.93
C VAL A 48 3.81 20.49 -2.11
N VAL A 49 3.87 21.60 -2.84
CA VAL A 49 3.00 21.81 -4.01
C VAL A 49 3.70 21.47 -5.33
N LYS A 50 5.02 21.66 -5.39
CA LYS A 50 5.83 21.41 -6.58
C LYS A 50 6.39 19.99 -6.57
N LYS A 51 6.47 19.39 -7.75
CA LYS A 51 7.20 18.13 -7.97
C LYS A 51 8.68 18.32 -7.65
N MET A 52 9.30 17.30 -7.06
CA MET A 52 10.70 17.34 -6.65
C MET A 52 11.64 16.95 -7.80
N ARG A 53 11.18 16.06 -8.68
CA ARG A 53 11.96 15.54 -9.82
C ARG A 53 11.07 15.46 -11.09
N PRO A 54 11.65 15.39 -12.31
CA PRO A 54 10.89 15.14 -13.53
C PRO A 54 10.13 13.81 -13.46
N TYR A 55 8.92 13.75 -14.04
CA TYR A 55 8.09 12.53 -14.01
C TYR A 55 8.75 11.31 -14.67
N ARG A 56 9.54 11.53 -15.72
CA ARG A 56 10.19 10.48 -16.52
C ARG A 56 11.43 9.88 -15.84
N ASP A 57 11.90 10.50 -14.76
CA ASP A 57 13.05 9.98 -14.03
C ASP A 57 12.68 8.67 -13.31
N GLU A 58 13.58 7.70 -13.39
CA GLU A 58 13.46 6.50 -12.58
C GLU A 58 13.54 6.84 -11.08
N PRO A 59 12.77 6.13 -10.23
CA PRO A 59 12.92 6.22 -8.79
C PRO A 59 14.35 5.88 -8.38
N ARG A 60 14.95 6.70 -7.50
CA ARG A 60 16.23 6.39 -6.87
C ARG A 60 15.97 5.75 -5.53
N VAL A 61 16.65 4.64 -5.25
CA VAL A 61 16.50 3.90 -4.00
C VAL A 61 17.89 3.59 -3.46
N VAL A 62 18.14 3.97 -2.21
CA VAL A 62 19.31 3.54 -1.43
C VAL A 62 18.77 2.82 -0.21
N TRP A 63 19.21 1.59 0.03
CA TRP A 63 18.75 0.76 1.15
C TRP A 63 19.89 -0.11 1.68
N ASP A 64 20.07 -0.14 2.99
CA ASP A 64 21.11 -0.93 3.66
C ASP A 64 20.58 -2.19 4.38
N GLY A 65 19.28 -2.47 4.27
CA GLY A 65 18.61 -3.55 5.01
C GLY A 65 17.82 -3.07 6.23
N ARG A 66 18.07 -1.86 6.74
CA ARG A 66 17.43 -1.29 7.94
C ARG A 66 16.91 0.12 7.72
N ALA A 67 17.67 0.94 7.01
CA ALA A 67 17.37 2.32 6.70
C ALA A 67 17.63 2.62 5.22
N GLY A 68 16.95 3.64 4.70
CA GLY A 68 17.17 4.05 3.32
C GLY A 68 16.31 5.20 2.88
N ARG A 69 16.56 5.58 1.63
CA ARG A 69 16.02 6.78 1.02
C ARG A 69 15.45 6.45 -0.35
N ILE A 70 14.27 6.96 -0.62
CA ILE A 70 13.56 6.81 -1.89
C ILE A 70 13.26 8.19 -2.43
N GLU A 71 13.61 8.44 -3.70
CA GLU A 71 13.33 9.70 -4.38
C GLU A 71 12.59 9.46 -5.68
N ARG A 72 11.46 10.13 -5.85
CA ARG A 72 10.62 10.09 -7.03
C ARG A 72 10.08 11.48 -7.34
N HIS A 73 9.48 11.66 -8.51
CA HIS A 73 8.97 12.94 -8.97
C HIS A 73 7.96 13.62 -8.02
N ASP A 74 7.24 12.86 -7.20
CA ASP A 74 6.17 13.30 -6.31
C ASP A 74 6.42 13.02 -4.81
N LEU A 75 7.53 12.37 -4.46
CA LEU A 75 7.89 12.11 -3.07
C LEU A 75 9.40 11.91 -2.87
N GLU A 76 9.87 12.30 -1.69
CA GLU A 76 11.12 11.86 -1.09
C GLU A 76 10.80 11.22 0.25
N LEU A 77 11.35 10.06 0.55
CA LEU A 77 11.05 9.30 1.76
C LEU A 77 12.34 8.76 2.36
N ASP A 78 12.64 9.21 3.58
CA ASP A 78 13.69 8.67 4.42
C ASP A 78 13.05 7.73 5.47
N LEU A 79 13.54 6.50 5.54
CA LEU A 79 13.07 5.46 6.46
C LEU A 79 14.20 4.99 7.37
N ALA A 80 13.88 4.80 8.64
CA ALA A 80 14.69 4.13 9.65
C ALA A 80 13.80 3.16 10.44
N PRO A 81 14.36 2.31 11.32
CA PRO A 81 13.54 1.44 12.15
C PRO A 81 12.53 2.23 12.99
N GLY A 82 11.23 1.95 12.80
CA GLY A 82 10.14 2.54 13.57
C GLY A 82 9.73 3.96 13.18
N VAL A 83 10.53 4.67 12.40
CA VAL A 83 10.29 6.09 12.07
C VAL A 83 10.65 6.42 10.63
N GLY A 84 10.01 7.42 10.06
CA GLY A 84 10.37 7.96 8.76
C GLY A 84 9.87 9.38 8.57
N ARG A 85 10.45 10.05 7.56
CA ARG A 85 10.05 11.39 7.14
C ARG A 85 9.84 11.38 5.64
N ALA A 86 8.74 11.96 5.19
CA ALA A 86 8.46 12.11 3.77
C ALA A 86 8.23 13.57 3.41
N ARG A 87 8.84 14.02 2.32
CA ARG A 87 8.33 15.15 1.55
C ARG A 87 7.43 14.60 0.48
N VAL A 88 6.20 15.07 0.39
CA VAL A 88 5.20 14.51 -0.53
C VAL A 88 4.42 15.61 -1.22
N VAL A 89 4.26 15.50 -2.54
CA VAL A 89 3.38 16.40 -3.29
C VAL A 89 1.97 16.25 -2.74
N ARG A 90 1.34 17.38 -2.38
CA ARG A 90 0.03 17.44 -1.77
C ARG A 90 -1.01 16.71 -2.64
N GLY A 91 -1.47 15.55 -2.18
CA GLY A 91 -2.48 14.75 -2.85
C GLY A 91 -2.56 13.33 -2.31
N LEU A 92 -3.71 12.67 -2.51
CA LEU A 92 -3.91 11.30 -2.04
C LEU A 92 -3.17 10.25 -2.88
N SER A 93 -2.89 10.53 -4.16
CA SER A 93 -2.16 9.61 -5.03
C SER A 93 -0.66 9.52 -4.64
N PRO A 94 0.05 10.64 -4.43
CA PRO A 94 1.39 10.60 -3.83
C PRO A 94 1.40 9.95 -2.44
N LEU A 95 0.35 10.17 -1.62
CA LEU A 95 0.21 9.50 -0.32
C LEU A 95 0.06 7.98 -0.43
N ASP A 96 -0.75 7.49 -1.38
CA ASP A 96 -0.86 6.06 -1.67
C ASP A 96 0.51 5.47 -1.98
N SER A 97 1.35 6.22 -2.69
CA SER A 97 2.71 5.78 -2.99
C SER A 97 3.65 5.77 -1.79
N VAL A 98 3.59 6.78 -0.93
CA VAL A 98 4.34 6.79 0.34
C VAL A 98 3.97 5.54 1.15
N LEU A 99 2.68 5.25 1.28
CA LEU A 99 2.19 4.06 1.98
C LEU A 99 2.62 2.75 1.31
N ARG A 100 2.58 2.64 -0.03
CA ARG A 100 3.04 1.44 -0.76
C ARG A 100 4.51 1.16 -0.48
N VAL A 101 5.36 2.18 -0.51
CA VAL A 101 6.80 2.06 -0.26
C VAL A 101 7.07 1.72 1.20
N ALA A 102 6.51 2.51 2.13
CA ALA A 102 6.67 2.29 3.56
C ALA A 102 6.20 0.90 4.00
N LEU A 103 5.03 0.46 3.52
CA LEU A 103 4.52 -0.87 3.82
C LEU A 103 5.41 -1.96 3.23
N SER A 104 5.89 -1.82 2.00
CA SER A 104 6.82 -2.81 1.40
C SER A 104 8.05 -3.03 2.27
N PHE A 105 8.61 -1.96 2.84
CA PHE A 105 9.80 -2.04 3.68
C PHE A 105 9.52 -2.74 5.02
N GLU A 106 8.36 -2.48 5.63
CA GLU A 106 7.95 -3.18 6.86
C GLU A 106 7.60 -4.66 6.61
N LEU A 107 7.01 -4.98 5.46
CA LEU A 107 6.65 -6.35 5.12
C LEU A 107 7.86 -7.24 4.89
N VAL A 108 8.93 -6.74 4.24
CA VAL A 108 10.15 -7.52 4.02
C VAL A 108 10.75 -8.02 5.35
N LYS A 109 10.71 -7.19 6.40
CA LYS A 109 11.17 -7.57 7.75
C LYS A 109 10.33 -8.68 8.40
N ARG A 110 9.11 -8.89 7.90
CA ARG A 110 8.12 -9.87 8.40
C ARG A 110 8.01 -11.10 7.48
N GLY A 111 8.93 -11.27 6.53
CA GLY A 111 8.85 -12.36 5.55
C GLY A 111 7.67 -12.21 4.58
N GLY A 112 7.25 -10.97 4.30
CA GLY A 112 6.14 -10.65 3.42
C GLY A 112 6.51 -9.63 2.33
N PHE A 113 5.57 -9.42 1.41
CA PHE A 113 5.73 -8.48 0.30
C PHE A 113 4.37 -8.03 -0.25
N LEU A 114 4.38 -6.99 -1.08
CA LEU A 114 3.23 -6.61 -1.90
C LEU A 114 3.34 -7.27 -3.28
N CYS A 115 2.31 -8.03 -3.67
CA CYS A 115 2.24 -8.72 -4.95
C CYS A 115 1.30 -7.99 -5.91
N HIS A 116 1.77 -7.64 -7.11
CA HIS A 116 0.91 -7.11 -8.16
C HIS A 116 0.01 -8.22 -8.73
N SER A 117 -1.19 -8.32 -8.19
CA SER A 117 -2.10 -9.45 -8.41
C SER A 117 -3.51 -9.09 -7.97
N ALA A 118 -4.48 -9.94 -8.32
CA ALA A 118 -5.76 -9.98 -7.64
C ALA A 118 -5.78 -11.15 -6.65
N ALA A 119 -6.53 -11.02 -5.56
CA ALA A 119 -6.77 -12.12 -4.63
C ALA A 119 -8.25 -12.27 -4.32
N VAL A 120 -8.77 -13.48 -4.49
CA VAL A 120 -10.15 -13.84 -4.23
C VAL A 120 -10.16 -15.03 -3.30
N ASP A 121 -10.68 -14.82 -2.09
CA ASP A 121 -10.59 -15.77 -0.99
C ASP A 121 -9.11 -16.12 -0.69
N GLY A 122 -8.77 -17.41 -0.58
CA GLY A 122 -7.38 -17.87 -0.46
C GLY A 122 -6.60 -17.96 -1.78
N TRP A 123 -7.14 -17.49 -2.91
CA TRP A 123 -6.52 -17.69 -4.23
C TRP A 123 -5.87 -16.41 -4.74
N LEU A 124 -4.61 -16.51 -5.16
CA LEU A 124 -3.81 -15.43 -5.70
C LEU A 124 -3.68 -15.55 -7.22
N PHE A 125 -3.95 -14.46 -7.94
CA PHE A 125 -3.92 -14.38 -9.40
C PHE A 125 -2.90 -13.35 -9.88
N PRO A 126 -1.61 -13.70 -9.93
CA PRO A 126 -0.62 -12.88 -10.62
C PRO A 126 -0.86 -12.95 -12.14
N GLY A 127 -0.43 -11.90 -12.86
CA GLY A 127 -0.52 -11.89 -14.33
C GLY A 127 -0.38 -10.48 -14.89
N VAL A 128 -0.13 -10.37 -16.19
CA VAL A 128 -0.02 -9.07 -16.87
C VAL A 128 -1.34 -8.28 -16.80
N SER A 129 -1.27 -6.96 -16.89
CA SER A 129 -2.48 -6.13 -16.99
C SER A 129 -3.33 -6.61 -18.17
N GLY A 130 -4.66 -6.64 -18.03
CA GLY A 130 -5.57 -7.14 -19.07
C GLY A 130 -5.70 -8.67 -19.21
N ALA A 131 -4.99 -9.49 -18.42
CA ALA A 131 -5.14 -10.96 -18.42
C ALA A 131 -6.45 -11.48 -17.77
N GLY A 132 -7.41 -10.59 -17.45
CA GLY A 132 -8.70 -10.99 -16.89
C GLY A 132 -8.75 -11.17 -15.36
N LYS A 133 -7.71 -10.75 -14.60
CA LYS A 133 -7.68 -10.76 -13.12
C LYS A 133 -8.98 -10.19 -12.51
N SER A 134 -9.41 -9.04 -13.01
CA SER A 134 -10.61 -8.35 -12.56
C SER A 134 -11.91 -9.05 -12.96
N THR A 135 -11.93 -9.69 -14.12
CA THR A 135 -13.08 -10.50 -14.60
C THR A 135 -13.31 -11.71 -13.69
N LEU A 136 -12.23 -12.34 -13.22
CA LEU A 136 -12.29 -13.52 -12.38
C LEU A 136 -12.86 -13.21 -10.98
N GLY A 137 -12.54 -12.03 -10.44
CA GLY A 137 -13.18 -11.51 -9.22
C GLY A 137 -14.70 -11.29 -9.37
N ARG A 138 -15.18 -10.94 -10.56
CA ARG A 138 -16.61 -10.73 -10.85
C ARG A 138 -17.39 -12.05 -10.92
N SER A 139 -16.78 -13.11 -11.45
CA SER A 139 -17.45 -14.39 -11.74
C SER A 139 -17.59 -15.32 -10.53
N ALA A 140 -17.10 -14.91 -9.35
CA ALA A 140 -17.15 -15.72 -8.13
C ALA A 140 -18.10 -15.10 -7.07
N PRO A 141 -19.43 -15.11 -7.28
CA PRO A 141 -20.40 -14.42 -6.42
C PRO A 141 -20.44 -14.88 -4.96
N LYS A 142 -19.84 -16.05 -4.65
CA LYS A 142 -19.71 -16.58 -3.28
C LYS A 142 -18.33 -16.35 -2.65
N LYS A 143 -17.35 -15.82 -3.39
CA LYS A 143 -15.97 -15.66 -2.91
C LYS A 143 -15.65 -14.20 -2.60
N ARG A 144 -14.89 -13.98 -1.53
CA ARG A 144 -14.53 -12.63 -1.06
C ARG A 144 -13.32 -12.11 -1.83
N LEU A 145 -13.50 -11.10 -2.67
CA LEU A 145 -12.39 -10.35 -3.28
C LEU A 145 -11.63 -9.57 -2.19
N LEU A 146 -10.34 -9.85 -2.02
CA LEU A 146 -9.45 -9.21 -1.04
C LEU A 146 -8.84 -7.92 -1.60
N ALA A 147 -8.23 -7.99 -2.79
CA ALA A 147 -7.68 -6.86 -3.53
C ALA A 147 -7.56 -7.22 -5.02
N ASP A 148 -7.47 -6.21 -5.89
CA ASP A 148 -7.48 -6.36 -7.35
C ASP A 148 -6.22 -5.83 -8.06
N GLU A 149 -5.39 -5.04 -7.37
CA GLU A 149 -4.12 -4.50 -7.92
C GLU A 149 -2.89 -4.90 -7.10
N LEU A 150 -2.93 -4.72 -5.77
CA LEU A 150 -1.83 -5.05 -4.86
C LEU A 150 -2.37 -5.85 -3.68
N VAL A 151 -1.88 -7.09 -3.54
CA VAL A 151 -2.22 -7.99 -2.46
C VAL A 151 -1.04 -8.06 -1.49
N GLY A 152 -1.29 -7.98 -0.19
CA GLY A 152 -0.24 -8.28 0.78
C GLY A 152 -0.10 -9.77 0.99
N VAL A 153 1.13 -10.28 0.91
CA VAL A 153 1.46 -11.68 1.20
C VAL A 153 2.40 -11.70 2.39
N VAL A 154 2.02 -12.36 3.49
CA VAL A 154 2.84 -12.48 4.70
C VAL A 154 2.77 -13.92 5.18
N GLY A 155 3.88 -14.65 5.08
CA GLY A 155 3.88 -16.10 5.29
C GLY A 155 2.90 -16.78 4.35
N ASP A 156 1.96 -17.55 4.90
CA ASP A 156 0.89 -18.24 4.18
C ASP A 156 -0.41 -17.42 4.12
N ARG A 157 -0.39 -16.11 4.38
CA ARG A 157 -1.60 -15.28 4.42
C ARG A 157 -1.65 -14.24 3.31
N LEU A 158 -2.82 -14.14 2.70
CA LEU A 158 -3.22 -13.07 1.79
C LEU A 158 -3.95 -11.97 2.56
N TRP A 159 -3.69 -10.73 2.18
CA TRP A 159 -4.25 -9.53 2.80
C TRP A 159 -4.82 -8.58 1.73
N GLY A 160 -6.05 -8.13 1.95
CA GLY A 160 -6.59 -7.00 1.23
C GLY A 160 -5.84 -5.72 1.60
N THR A 161 -5.64 -4.83 0.62
CA THR A 161 -4.89 -3.57 0.80
C THR A 161 -5.75 -2.38 0.36
N PRO A 162 -5.42 -1.14 0.79
CA PRO A 162 -6.16 0.06 0.38
C PRO A 162 -5.78 0.55 -1.03
N PHE A 163 -4.82 -0.11 -1.69
CA PHE A 163 -4.27 0.29 -2.98
C PHE A 163 -5.17 -0.25 -4.09
N ARG A 164 -5.90 0.67 -4.72
CA ARG A 164 -6.97 0.35 -5.67
C ARG A 164 -6.43 -0.08 -7.02
N GLY A 165 -7.08 -1.08 -7.63
CA GLY A 165 -7.47 -1.09 -9.04
C GLY A 165 -8.94 -0.66 -9.24
N ASP A 166 -9.48 -0.77 -10.46
CA ASP A 166 -10.78 -0.17 -10.85
C ASP A 166 -12.03 -0.76 -10.15
N PHE A 167 -11.92 -1.86 -9.38
CA PHE A 167 -13.08 -2.73 -9.12
C PHE A 167 -13.50 -2.82 -7.65
N LEU A 168 -12.61 -2.53 -6.70
CA LEU A 168 -12.99 -2.29 -5.32
C LEU A 168 -12.50 -0.93 -4.85
N PRO A 169 -13.30 -0.18 -4.08
CA PRO A 169 -12.83 1.06 -3.47
C PRO A 169 -11.79 0.87 -2.34
N GLY A 170 -11.02 -0.22 -2.31
CA GLY A 170 -9.99 -0.48 -1.30
C GLY A 170 -10.59 -0.48 0.11
N LYS A 171 -11.67 -1.24 0.33
CA LYS A 171 -12.46 -1.23 1.57
C LYS A 171 -12.42 -2.53 2.38
N ASN A 172 -11.57 -3.47 2.02
CA ASN A 172 -11.61 -4.80 2.61
C ASN A 172 -10.32 -5.12 3.38
N PRO A 173 -10.21 -4.80 4.68
CA PRO A 173 -9.09 -5.19 5.54
C PRO A 173 -9.20 -6.69 5.91
N ALA A 174 -9.63 -7.54 4.98
CA ALA A 174 -9.77 -8.96 5.21
C ALA A 174 -8.47 -9.70 4.89
N THR A 175 -8.37 -10.89 5.47
CA THR A 175 -7.27 -11.82 5.26
C THR A 175 -7.80 -13.23 5.08
N ARG A 176 -7.02 -14.04 4.35
CA ARG A 176 -7.26 -15.46 4.09
C ARG A 176 -5.94 -16.21 4.07
N THR A 177 -5.96 -17.49 4.40
CA THR A 177 -4.83 -18.38 4.14
C THR A 177 -4.70 -18.56 2.63
N LEU A 178 -3.47 -18.57 2.13
CA LEU A 178 -3.12 -18.86 0.76
C LEU A 178 -3.37 -20.34 0.49
N GLU A 179 -4.33 -20.62 -0.37
CA GLU A 179 -4.70 -21.97 -0.78
C GLU A 179 -4.17 -22.31 -2.18
N ALA A 180 -4.06 -21.31 -3.06
CA ALA A 180 -3.62 -21.53 -4.44
C ALA A 180 -3.02 -20.27 -5.08
N ILE A 181 -2.07 -20.48 -6.00
CA ILE A 181 -1.55 -19.44 -6.90
C ILE A 181 -1.86 -19.88 -8.33
N LEU A 182 -2.55 -19.02 -9.08
CA LEU A 182 -3.00 -19.28 -10.45
C LEU A 182 -2.51 -18.16 -11.37
N LEU A 183 -1.45 -18.43 -12.14
CA LEU A 183 -0.90 -17.47 -13.10
C LEU A 183 -1.88 -17.24 -14.25
N LEU A 184 -2.27 -15.98 -14.47
CA LEU A 184 -3.08 -15.58 -15.63
C LEU A 184 -2.17 -15.07 -16.74
N ASP A 185 -2.21 -15.75 -17.89
CA ASP A 185 -1.49 -15.37 -19.09
C ASP A 185 -2.44 -14.83 -20.17
N ARG A 186 -1.92 -14.00 -21.07
CA ARG A 186 -2.63 -13.62 -22.30
C ARG A 186 -2.44 -14.76 -23.29
N ARG A 187 -3.53 -15.44 -23.67
CA ARG A 187 -3.50 -16.32 -24.85
C ARG A 187 -3.36 -15.51 -26.12
#